data_AF-A0A7U2EY16-F1
#
_entry.id   AF-A0A7U2EY16-F1
#
_cell.length_a   1.000
_cell.length_b   1.000
_cell.length_c   1.000
_cell.angle_alpha   90.00
_cell.angle_beta   90.00
_cell.angle_gamma   90.00
#
_symmetry.space_group_name_H-M   'P 1'
#
loop_
_entity.id
_entity.type
_entity.pdbx_description
1 polymer ?
#
loop_
_entity_poly.entity_id
_entity_poly.type
_entity_poly.pdbx_seq_one_letter_code
_entity_poly.pdbx_strand_id
1 'polypeptide(L)'
;MAEASLQHLIASFKGFLTSGDYSDLVITCGSDSYNVHKLVVCSRADFFARAVKFGGKASSLSICISNSSDVAKEATEGKIDLPEDEPKIIKLLIQYLYEGEYEPRLSDASPIATAPRGDMSHREVVRTDNYNTGYDRKYAYSFPHTCDSNGHCTKLCICPHHICCNACGYSCRDFICDKCTRSTLPKTFPATGPPEQLLIHAKMYEIADKYDVVGLKDLVLEKFKRACVSFWDHDIFSIAAHYAFSTTMENDKGLRDIVSGTISEHMELIQKAEIQTLMTEFNGLALGILLIKADEHGWVKK
;
A
#
# COMPACT_ATOMS: atom_id res chain seq x y z
N MET A 1 -2.31 24.33 9.41
CA MET A 1 -0.99 24.99 9.51
C MET A 1 0.16 23.98 9.43
N ALA A 2 0.22 22.97 10.30
CA ALA A 2 1.30 21.95 10.26
C ALA A 2 1.42 21.20 8.92
N GLU A 3 0.29 20.82 8.31
CA GLU A 3 0.27 20.15 7.00
C GLU A 3 0.84 21.03 5.87
N ALA A 4 0.43 22.30 5.81
CA ALA A 4 0.99 23.24 4.85
C ALA A 4 2.50 23.45 5.06
N SER A 5 2.97 23.53 6.31
CA SER A 5 4.40 23.58 6.61
C SER A 5 5.15 22.34 6.15
N LEU A 6 4.57 21.15 6.30
CA LEU A 6 5.14 19.89 5.80
C LEU A 6 5.19 19.88 4.26
N GLN A 7 4.13 20.34 3.59
CA GLN A 7 4.09 20.45 2.13
C GLN A 7 5.17 21.42 1.60
N HIS A 8 5.37 22.57 2.26
CA HIS A 8 6.46 23.48 1.93
C HIS A 8 7.84 22.85 2.11
N LEU A 9 8.05 22.07 3.17
CA LEU A 9 9.29 21.34 3.38
C LEU A 9 9.55 20.35 2.24
N ILE A 10 8.55 19.54 1.88
CA ILE A 10 8.64 18.56 0.77
C ILE A 10 8.91 19.27 -0.56
N ALA A 11 8.24 20.40 -0.82
CA ALA A 11 8.47 21.21 -2.01
C ALA A 11 9.91 21.72 -2.11
N SER A 12 10.52 22.12 -0.99
CA SER A 12 11.94 22.50 -0.94
C SER A 12 12.86 21.33 -1.29
N PHE A 13 12.63 20.14 -0.73
CA PHE A 13 13.41 18.93 -1.08
C PHE A 13 13.30 18.58 -2.56
N LYS A 14 12.08 18.63 -3.12
CA LYS A 14 11.86 18.46 -4.56
C LYS A 14 12.64 19.49 -5.40
N GLY A 15 12.65 20.74 -4.95
CA GLY A 15 13.45 21.81 -5.56
C GLY A 15 14.93 21.48 -5.60
N PHE A 16 15.50 21.02 -4.48
CA PHE A 16 16.91 20.64 -4.39
C PHE A 16 17.28 19.46 -5.29
N LEU A 17 16.39 18.46 -5.45
CA LEU A 17 16.62 17.38 -6.40
C LEU A 17 16.68 17.88 -7.86
N THR A 18 15.84 18.86 -8.19
CA THR A 18 15.74 19.39 -9.56
C THR A 18 16.91 20.33 -9.89
N SER A 19 17.30 21.21 -8.95
CA SER A 19 18.41 22.14 -9.17
C SER A 19 19.78 21.50 -8.99
N GLY A 20 19.88 20.50 -8.11
CA GLY A 20 21.16 19.92 -7.68
C GLY A 20 21.95 20.81 -6.73
N ASP A 21 21.37 21.91 -6.24
CA ASP A 21 22.03 22.81 -5.30
C ASP A 21 22.44 22.05 -4.04
N TYR A 22 23.69 22.22 -3.59
CA TYR A 22 24.24 21.54 -2.41
C TYR A 22 24.34 20.02 -2.51
N SER A 23 24.17 19.44 -3.70
CA SER A 23 24.45 18.02 -3.93
C SER A 23 25.91 17.67 -3.66
N ASP A 24 26.13 16.50 -3.09
CA ASP A 24 27.43 15.98 -2.66
C ASP A 24 27.65 14.51 -3.06
N LEU A 25 26.74 13.99 -3.90
CA LEU A 25 26.75 12.64 -4.45
C LEU A 25 26.07 12.63 -5.83
N VAL A 26 26.61 11.86 -6.77
CA VAL A 26 26.00 11.60 -8.07
C VAL A 26 25.59 10.14 -8.16
N ILE A 27 24.32 9.86 -8.50
CA ILE A 27 23.84 8.51 -8.83
C ILE A 27 23.63 8.43 -10.34
N THR A 28 24.20 7.42 -11.00
CA THR A 28 23.96 7.14 -12.42
C THR A 28 23.25 5.81 -12.63
N CYS A 29 22.34 5.76 -13.61
CA CYS A 29 21.64 4.54 -14.02
C CYS A 29 21.35 4.63 -15.52
N GLY A 30 22.04 3.82 -16.32
CA GLY A 30 21.99 3.91 -17.78
C GLY A 30 22.43 5.31 -18.27
N SER A 31 21.54 6.02 -18.96
CA SER A 31 21.78 7.40 -19.43
C SER A 31 21.46 8.47 -18.39
N ASP A 32 20.78 8.11 -17.30
CA ASP A 32 20.27 9.07 -16.33
C ASP A 32 21.33 9.36 -15.26
N SER A 33 21.45 10.63 -14.88
CA SER A 33 22.37 11.10 -13.84
C SER A 33 21.64 12.03 -12.89
N TYR A 34 21.77 11.77 -11.58
CA TYR A 34 21.06 12.46 -10.53
C TYR A 34 22.05 13.10 -9.55
N ASN A 35 22.03 14.43 -9.46
CA ASN A 35 22.75 15.18 -8.43
C ASN A 35 21.96 15.12 -7.12
N VAL A 36 22.38 14.27 -6.20
CA VAL A 36 21.65 13.95 -4.97
C VAL A 36 22.45 14.32 -3.72
N HIS A 37 21.78 14.24 -2.58
CA HIS A 37 22.29 14.67 -1.29
C HIS A 37 22.46 13.47 -0.38
N LYS A 38 23.67 13.19 0.09
CA LYS A 38 23.99 12.08 1.01
C LYS A 38 23.07 12.08 2.20
N LEU A 39 22.78 13.26 2.78
CA LEU A 39 21.88 13.37 3.93
C LEU A 39 20.48 12.82 3.63
N VAL A 40 19.95 13.04 2.42
CA VAL A 40 18.62 12.55 2.03
C VAL A 40 18.67 11.07 1.68
N VAL A 41 19.55 10.66 0.77
CA VAL A 41 19.55 9.29 0.24
C VAL A 41 20.07 8.27 1.25
N CYS A 42 21.11 8.60 2.02
CA CYS A 42 21.69 7.68 3.01
C CYS A 42 20.86 7.59 4.31
N SER A 43 19.99 8.55 4.60
CA SER A 43 19.10 8.44 5.76
C SER A 43 17.82 7.64 5.47
N ARG A 44 17.51 7.44 4.18
CA ARG A 44 16.27 6.80 3.72
C ARG A 44 16.50 5.44 3.05
N ALA A 45 17.74 5.12 2.69
CA ALA A 45 18.11 3.86 2.08
C ALA A 45 19.49 3.39 2.59
N ASP A 46 19.49 2.26 3.29
CA ASP A 46 20.69 1.74 3.95
C ASP A 46 21.73 1.22 2.95
N PHE A 47 21.31 0.83 1.74
CA PHE A 47 22.23 0.56 0.64
C PHE A 47 23.13 1.76 0.34
N PHE A 48 22.56 2.96 0.14
CA PHE A 48 23.36 4.15 -0.18
C PHE A 48 24.23 4.57 1.01
N ALA A 49 23.72 4.43 2.25
CA ALA A 49 24.51 4.68 3.45
C ALA A 49 25.76 3.80 3.52
N ARG A 50 25.62 2.50 3.24
CA ARG A 50 26.73 1.54 3.19
C ARG A 50 27.66 1.81 2.01
N ALA A 51 27.11 2.08 0.82
CA ALA A 51 27.88 2.38 -0.38
C ALA A 51 28.80 3.60 -0.18
N VAL A 52 28.29 4.67 0.44
CA VAL A 52 29.06 5.88 0.77
C VAL A 52 30.08 5.63 1.89
N LYS A 53 29.71 4.94 2.97
CA LYS A 53 30.60 4.69 4.11
C LYS A 53 31.77 3.74 3.78
N PHE A 54 31.52 2.74 2.95
CA PHE A 54 32.48 1.67 2.68
C PHE A 54 33.08 1.71 1.27
N GLY A 55 32.74 2.71 0.45
CA GLY A 55 33.34 2.93 -0.87
C GLY A 55 33.22 1.72 -1.80
N GLY A 56 32.03 1.11 -1.91
CA GLY A 56 31.78 0.01 -2.87
C GLY A 56 32.54 -1.29 -2.61
N LYS A 57 33.08 -1.51 -1.40
CA LYS A 57 33.90 -2.70 -1.08
C LYS A 57 33.10 -3.95 -0.72
N ALA A 58 32.13 -4.32 -1.55
CA ALA A 58 31.69 -5.73 -1.59
C ALA A 58 32.65 -6.61 -2.42
N SER A 59 33.66 -6.03 -3.09
CA SER A 59 34.67 -6.80 -3.84
C SER A 59 36.11 -6.28 -3.77
N SER A 60 36.46 -5.33 -2.88
CA SER A 60 37.87 -4.93 -2.73
C SER A 60 38.20 -4.47 -1.32
N LEU A 61 38.70 -5.41 -0.51
CA LEU A 61 39.45 -5.12 0.70
C LEU A 61 40.65 -4.22 0.34
N SER A 62 40.51 -2.89 0.38
CA SER A 62 41.68 -2.00 0.42
C SER A 62 42.25 -2.00 1.84
N ILE A 63 42.95 -3.08 2.18
CA ILE A 63 44.21 -2.92 2.88
C ILE A 63 45.20 -2.64 1.77
N CYS A 64 45.60 -1.38 1.65
CA CYS A 64 46.71 -0.97 0.82
C CYS A 64 47.99 -1.55 1.43
N ILE A 65 48.35 -2.77 1.03
CA ILE A 65 49.74 -3.23 1.09
C ILE A 65 50.11 -3.82 -0.27
N SER A 66 51.13 -3.18 -0.86
CA SER A 66 52.01 -3.61 -1.95
C SER A 66 51.48 -3.71 -3.38
N ASN A 67 51.93 -2.74 -4.19
CA ASN A 67 52.62 -2.90 -5.47
C ASN A 67 52.16 -4.06 -6.38
N SER A 68 51.13 -3.83 -7.19
CA SER A 68 51.04 -4.45 -8.51
C SER A 68 50.25 -3.55 -9.45
N SER A 69 50.73 -3.47 -10.69
CA SER A 69 50.39 -2.48 -11.72
C SER A 69 49.13 -2.81 -12.50
N ASP A 70 48.09 -3.31 -11.85
CA ASP A 70 46.80 -3.56 -12.48
C ASP A 70 45.87 -2.39 -12.17
N VAL A 71 45.46 -1.67 -13.22
CA VAL A 71 44.56 -0.52 -13.15
C VAL A 71 43.17 -0.99 -12.69
N ALA A 72 42.98 -1.08 -11.38
CA ALA A 72 41.68 -1.10 -10.77
C ALA A 72 41.07 0.31 -10.93
N LYS A 73 39.97 0.42 -11.67
CA LYS A 73 39.16 1.65 -11.71
C LYS A 73 38.71 1.96 -10.29
N GLU A 74 39.39 2.90 -9.66
CA GLU A 74 39.03 3.43 -8.35
C GLU A 74 37.56 3.91 -8.42
N ALA A 75 36.76 3.50 -7.44
CA ALA A 75 35.44 4.10 -7.25
C ALA A 75 35.66 5.60 -7.04
N THR A 76 35.24 6.41 -8.01
CA THR A 76 35.37 7.87 -7.92
C THR A 76 34.59 8.35 -6.71
N GLU A 77 35.30 8.98 -5.77
CA GLU A 77 34.73 9.58 -4.57
C GLU A 77 33.52 10.44 -4.94
N GLY A 78 32.33 10.11 -4.41
CA GLY A 78 31.10 10.86 -4.68
C GLY A 78 30.26 10.42 -5.90
N LYS A 79 30.50 9.24 -6.50
CA LYS A 79 29.62 8.66 -7.53
C LYS A 79 29.21 7.22 -7.21
N ILE A 80 27.93 6.89 -7.44
CA ILE A 80 27.39 5.52 -7.38
C ILE A 80 26.76 5.21 -8.74
N ASP A 81 27.15 4.09 -9.35
CA ASP A 81 26.62 3.62 -10.63
C ASP A 81 25.74 2.38 -10.44
N LEU A 82 24.56 2.37 -11.04
CA LEU A 82 23.53 1.33 -10.91
C LEU A 82 23.21 0.72 -12.31
N PRO A 83 24.15 0.01 -12.95
CA PRO A 83 24.01 -0.44 -14.33
C PRO A 83 23.05 -1.63 -14.51
N GLU A 84 22.79 -2.38 -13.45
CA GLU A 84 21.91 -3.56 -13.47
C GLU A 84 20.43 -3.23 -13.25
N ASP A 85 20.12 -1.98 -12.90
CA ASP A 85 18.77 -1.55 -12.58
C ASP A 85 18.11 -0.82 -13.76
N GLU A 86 16.77 -0.87 -13.80
CA GLU A 86 16.00 -0.18 -14.84
C GLU A 86 15.95 1.33 -14.56
N PRO A 87 16.37 2.20 -15.50
CA PRO A 87 16.42 3.65 -15.29
C PRO A 87 15.08 4.25 -14.87
N LYS A 88 13.97 3.74 -15.41
CA LYS A 88 12.62 4.18 -15.05
C LYS A 88 12.30 3.90 -13.58
N ILE A 89 12.71 2.75 -13.04
CA ILE A 89 12.43 2.38 -11.65
C ILE A 89 13.35 3.14 -10.70
N ILE A 90 14.63 3.32 -11.06
CA ILE A 90 15.55 4.17 -10.29
C ILE A 90 15.06 5.61 -10.24
N LYS A 91 14.52 6.15 -11.34
CA LYS A 91 13.89 7.47 -11.34
C LYS A 91 12.77 7.58 -10.30
N LEU A 92 11.91 6.57 -10.20
CA LEU A 92 10.82 6.53 -9.21
C LEU A 92 11.35 6.35 -7.78
N LEU A 93 12.41 5.56 -7.58
CA LEU A 93 13.10 5.45 -6.30
C LEU A 93 13.64 6.81 -5.86
N ILE A 94 14.39 7.51 -6.71
CA ILE A 94 14.94 8.83 -6.40
C ILE A 94 13.81 9.83 -6.10
N GLN A 95 12.72 9.79 -6.87
CA GLN A 95 11.53 10.60 -6.57
C GLN A 95 10.98 10.31 -5.16
N TYR A 96 10.80 9.03 -4.80
CA TYR A 96 10.33 8.64 -3.47
C TYR A 96 11.26 9.11 -2.33
N LEU A 97 12.58 9.08 -2.54
CA LEU A 97 13.54 9.51 -1.53
C LEU A 97 13.38 11.00 -1.19
N TYR A 98 12.93 11.84 -2.13
CA TYR A 98 12.76 13.28 -1.91
C TYR A 98 11.32 13.70 -1.63
N GLU A 99 10.34 13.01 -2.21
CA GLU A 99 8.94 13.41 -2.14
C GLU A 99 8.11 12.56 -1.16
N GLY A 100 8.62 11.40 -0.72
CA GLY A 100 7.87 10.43 0.09
C GLY A 100 6.76 9.70 -0.69
N GLU A 101 6.69 9.93 -2.00
CA GLU A 101 5.70 9.42 -2.93
C GLU A 101 6.35 9.33 -4.32
N TYR A 102 5.82 8.49 -5.20
CA TYR A 102 6.29 8.32 -6.58
C TYR A 102 5.10 8.13 -7.53
N GLU A 103 5.32 8.45 -8.81
CA GLU A 103 4.28 8.32 -9.82
C GLU A 103 3.97 6.85 -10.16
N PRO A 104 2.69 6.52 -10.39
CA PRO A 104 1.51 7.39 -10.22
C PRO A 104 1.14 7.58 -8.75
N ARG A 105 0.78 8.81 -8.37
CA ARG A 105 0.41 9.16 -7.00
C ARG A 105 -0.90 8.53 -6.55
N LEU A 106 -1.01 8.26 -5.24
CA LEU A 106 -2.31 7.94 -4.65
C LEU A 106 -3.24 9.15 -4.74
N SER A 107 -4.49 8.94 -5.16
CA SER A 107 -5.50 10.00 -5.11
C SER A 107 -5.84 10.34 -3.65
N ASP A 108 -5.89 11.62 -3.30
CA ASP A 108 -6.28 12.12 -1.96
C ASP A 108 -7.71 11.76 -1.54
N ALA A 109 -8.50 11.19 -2.45
CA ALA A 109 -9.85 10.72 -2.19
C ALA A 109 -9.85 9.47 -1.31
N SER A 110 -9.62 9.64 -0.01
CA SER A 110 -10.14 8.74 1.01
C SER A 110 -11.49 9.30 1.51
N PRO A 111 -12.64 8.88 0.96
CA PRO A 111 -13.96 9.31 1.42
C PRO A 111 -14.23 9.03 2.92
N ILE A 112 -13.38 8.25 3.60
CA ILE A 112 -13.53 7.90 5.01
C ILE A 112 -13.17 9.07 5.94
N ALA A 113 -12.21 9.94 5.56
CA ALA A 113 -11.71 10.98 6.46
C ALA A 113 -12.58 12.25 6.51
N THR A 114 -13.45 12.46 5.50
CA THR A 114 -14.28 13.66 5.35
C THR A 114 -15.78 13.44 5.58
N ALA A 115 -16.23 12.20 5.81
CA ALA A 115 -17.64 11.91 5.99
C ALA A 115 -18.17 12.50 7.33
N PRO A 116 -19.24 13.32 7.32
CA PRO A 116 -19.87 13.82 8.53
C PRO A 116 -20.29 12.69 9.49
N ARG A 117 -20.28 12.96 10.81
CA ARG A 117 -20.95 12.07 11.77
C ARG A 117 -22.42 11.97 11.37
N GLY A 118 -22.87 10.77 10.98
CA GLY A 118 -24.24 10.55 10.49
C GLY A 118 -24.37 10.20 9.01
N ASP A 119 -23.29 10.18 8.25
CA ASP A 119 -23.38 9.86 6.82
C ASP A 119 -23.71 8.37 6.58
N MET A 120 -24.86 8.14 5.94
CA MET A 120 -25.38 6.83 5.53
C MET A 120 -25.18 6.54 4.03
N SER A 121 -24.62 7.48 3.26
CA SER A 121 -24.42 7.37 1.80
C SER A 121 -23.65 6.11 1.39
N HIS A 122 -22.78 5.62 2.26
CA HIS A 122 -21.99 4.42 2.04
C HIS A 122 -22.10 3.40 3.18
N ARG A 123 -23.28 3.26 3.77
CA ARG A 123 -23.56 2.27 4.82
C ARG A 123 -24.82 1.51 4.50
N GLU A 124 -24.74 0.19 4.55
CA GLU A 124 -25.89 -0.70 4.45
C GLU A 124 -26.35 -1.10 5.85
N VAL A 125 -27.65 -0.98 6.11
CA VAL A 125 -28.25 -1.35 7.38
C VAL A 125 -28.58 -2.83 7.38
N VAL A 126 -27.87 -3.60 8.21
CA VAL A 126 -28.14 -5.01 8.44
C VAL A 126 -29.26 -5.13 9.49
N ARG A 127 -30.43 -5.54 9.01
CA ARG A 127 -31.62 -5.75 9.86
C ARG A 127 -31.68 -7.18 10.32
N THR A 128 -32.15 -7.36 11.56
CA THR A 128 -32.60 -8.66 12.05
C THR A 128 -34.08 -8.59 12.35
N ASP A 129 -34.82 -9.67 12.10
CA ASP A 129 -36.26 -9.78 12.39
C ASP A 129 -36.57 -9.95 13.89
N ASN A 130 -35.58 -9.66 14.75
CA ASN A 130 -35.70 -9.82 16.18
C ASN A 130 -36.75 -8.88 16.75
N TYR A 131 -37.52 -9.39 17.70
CA TYR A 131 -38.54 -8.66 18.44
C TYR A 131 -38.03 -8.29 19.83
N ASN A 132 -38.30 -7.07 20.30
CA ASN A 132 -38.00 -6.70 21.69
C ASN A 132 -39.20 -7.04 22.58
N THR A 133 -39.09 -8.10 23.36
CA THR A 133 -40.14 -8.56 24.28
C THR A 133 -40.38 -7.62 25.46
N GLY A 134 -39.37 -6.85 25.87
CA GLY A 134 -39.48 -5.93 27.01
C GLY A 134 -40.31 -4.68 26.71
N TYR A 135 -40.35 -4.25 25.45
CA TYR A 135 -41.12 -3.07 25.01
C TYR A 135 -42.26 -3.42 24.05
N ASP A 136 -42.48 -4.71 23.79
CA ASP A 136 -43.48 -5.25 22.88
C ASP A 136 -43.48 -4.57 21.50
N ARG A 137 -42.28 -4.41 20.91
CA ARG A 137 -42.08 -3.70 19.64
C ARG A 137 -40.94 -4.28 18.80
N LYS A 138 -41.01 -4.07 17.49
CA LYS A 138 -39.91 -4.33 16.53
C LYS A 138 -38.86 -3.22 16.56
N TYR A 139 -37.64 -3.56 16.17
CA TYR A 139 -36.56 -2.58 15.99
C TYR A 139 -36.74 -1.77 14.71
N ALA A 140 -36.55 -0.46 14.79
CA ALA A 140 -36.80 0.47 13.69
C ALA A 140 -35.63 0.59 12.70
N TYR A 141 -34.39 0.29 13.14
CA TYR A 141 -33.15 0.42 12.37
C TYR A 141 -32.99 1.79 11.67
N SER A 142 -33.52 2.85 12.30
CA SER A 142 -33.49 4.20 11.74
C SER A 142 -32.16 4.88 12.04
N PHE A 143 -31.20 4.74 11.12
CA PHE A 143 -29.91 5.41 11.15
C PHE A 143 -29.82 6.48 10.04
N PRO A 144 -29.14 7.61 10.28
CA PRO A 144 -28.62 8.04 11.58
C PRO A 144 -29.78 8.41 12.53
N HIS A 145 -29.57 8.25 13.83
CA HIS A 145 -30.58 8.53 14.84
C HIS A 145 -30.23 9.77 15.68
N THR A 146 -31.10 10.78 15.61
CA THR A 146 -31.08 11.94 16.51
C THR A 146 -32.36 11.90 17.35
N CYS A 147 -32.25 12.01 18.68
CA CYS A 147 -33.42 12.05 19.56
C CYS A 147 -33.90 13.52 19.65
N ASP A 148 -35.19 13.77 19.41
CA ASP A 148 -35.77 15.11 19.53
C ASP A 148 -35.75 15.54 21.00
N SER A 149 -35.14 16.69 21.26
CA SER A 149 -34.96 17.25 22.59
C SER A 149 -36.30 17.73 23.16
N ASN A 150 -37.00 16.83 23.85
CA ASN A 150 -38.02 17.09 24.89
C ASN A 150 -38.38 15.80 25.66
N GLY A 151 -37.37 14.99 25.98
CA GLY A 151 -37.49 13.83 26.88
C GLY A 151 -38.31 12.65 26.34
N HIS A 152 -38.70 12.65 25.06
CA HIS A 152 -39.49 11.58 24.46
C HIS A 152 -38.97 11.24 23.06
N CYS A 153 -38.36 10.06 22.92
CA CYS A 153 -38.00 9.53 21.61
C CYS A 153 -39.12 8.62 21.08
N THR A 154 -39.68 8.95 19.92
CA THR A 154 -40.75 8.15 19.28
C THR A 154 -40.26 6.81 18.74
N LYS A 155 -38.95 6.68 18.49
CA LYS A 155 -38.27 5.46 18.02
C LYS A 155 -37.41 4.85 19.11
N LEU A 156 -38.04 4.45 20.20
CA LEU A 156 -37.38 3.89 21.39
C LEU A 156 -36.44 2.71 21.05
N CYS A 157 -36.94 1.72 20.30
CA CYS A 157 -36.17 0.53 19.93
C CYS A 157 -35.49 0.74 18.56
N ILE A 158 -34.30 1.36 18.55
CA ILE A 158 -33.55 1.61 17.30
C ILE A 158 -32.97 0.31 16.75
N CYS A 159 -32.23 -0.43 17.56
CA CYS A 159 -31.69 -1.75 17.20
C CYS A 159 -31.45 -2.58 18.48
N PRO A 160 -31.14 -3.88 18.38
CA PRO A 160 -30.82 -4.70 19.55
C PRO A 160 -29.67 -4.13 20.42
N HIS A 161 -28.81 -3.31 19.82
CA HIS A 161 -27.66 -2.69 20.49
C HIS A 161 -27.93 -1.27 21.01
N HIS A 162 -29.09 -0.68 20.71
CA HIS A 162 -29.41 0.68 21.11
C HIS A 162 -30.91 0.89 21.28
N ILE A 163 -31.31 1.16 22.51
CA ILE A 163 -32.65 1.57 22.90
C ILE A 163 -32.54 3.07 23.30
N CYS A 164 -33.03 4.01 22.47
CA CYS A 164 -32.98 5.45 22.83
C CYS A 164 -33.97 5.69 23.98
N CYS A 165 -33.43 6.05 25.16
CA CYS A 165 -34.09 6.59 26.36
C CYS A 165 -33.05 6.73 27.49
N ASN A 166 -33.31 6.28 28.73
CA ASN A 166 -32.38 6.34 29.86
C ASN A 166 -30.98 5.77 29.55
N ALA A 167 -30.86 4.80 28.63
CA ALA A 167 -29.57 4.22 28.25
C ALA A 167 -28.63 5.21 27.53
N CYS A 168 -29.15 6.27 26.92
CA CYS A 168 -28.36 7.30 26.23
C CYS A 168 -28.58 8.72 26.79
N GLY A 169 -29.36 8.88 27.87
CA GLY A 169 -29.62 10.18 28.50
C GLY A 169 -30.29 11.21 27.57
N TYR A 170 -31.07 10.77 26.58
CA TYR A 170 -31.72 11.63 25.57
C TYR A 170 -30.74 12.47 24.72
N SER A 171 -29.50 11.98 24.55
CA SER A 171 -28.42 12.75 23.91
C SER A 171 -28.00 12.25 22.52
N CYS A 172 -28.74 11.32 21.90
CA CYS A 172 -28.34 10.82 20.57
C CYS A 172 -28.39 11.94 19.54
N ARG A 173 -27.26 12.15 18.86
CA ARG A 173 -27.12 13.02 17.70
C ARG A 173 -26.39 12.22 16.64
N ASP A 174 -27.05 12.04 15.50
CA ASP A 174 -26.56 11.34 14.32
C ASP A 174 -25.99 9.95 14.62
N PHE A 175 -26.59 9.25 15.59
CA PHE A 175 -26.13 7.94 16.05
C PHE A 175 -26.27 6.90 14.94
N ILE A 176 -25.18 6.20 14.66
CA ILE A 176 -25.15 5.03 13.78
C ILE A 176 -24.59 3.86 14.59
N CYS A 177 -25.24 2.70 14.52
CA CYS A 177 -24.75 1.50 15.19
C CYS A 177 -23.82 0.71 14.26
N ASP A 178 -22.51 0.69 14.54
CA ASP A 178 -21.53 -0.03 13.73
C ASP A 178 -21.73 -1.56 13.72
N LYS A 179 -22.49 -2.11 14.67
CA LYS A 179 -22.88 -3.54 14.66
C LYS A 179 -24.06 -3.83 13.73
N CYS A 180 -24.87 -2.82 13.43
CA CYS A 180 -26.05 -2.93 12.57
C CYS A 180 -25.86 -2.23 11.22
N THR A 181 -24.72 -1.58 10.99
CA THR A 181 -24.37 -1.00 9.69
C THR A 181 -23.05 -1.58 9.20
N ARG A 182 -23.00 -1.99 7.94
CA ARG A 182 -21.76 -2.37 7.26
C ARG A 182 -21.38 -1.26 6.29
N SER A 183 -20.10 -0.94 6.20
CA SER A 183 -19.60 -0.04 5.16
C SER A 183 -19.83 -0.66 3.79
N THR A 184 -20.46 0.08 2.88
CA THR A 184 -20.52 -0.26 1.45
C THR A 184 -19.39 0.41 0.69
N LEU A 185 -18.55 1.22 1.34
CA LEU A 185 -17.33 1.71 0.70
C LEU A 185 -16.44 0.51 0.33
N PRO A 186 -15.80 0.56 -0.84
CA PRO A 186 -14.70 -0.33 -1.15
C PRO A 186 -13.69 -0.32 0.00
N LYS A 187 -13.24 -1.49 0.45
CA LYS A 187 -12.14 -1.59 1.44
C LYS A 187 -10.85 -0.92 0.92
N THR A 188 -10.76 -0.75 -0.40
CA THR A 188 -9.65 -0.18 -1.14
C THR A 188 -10.15 0.61 -2.33
N PHE A 189 -9.64 1.83 -2.51
CA PHE A 189 -9.98 2.66 -3.67
C PHE A 189 -9.26 2.16 -4.92
N PRO A 190 -9.90 2.20 -6.10
CA PRO A 190 -9.24 1.83 -7.34
C PRO A 190 -8.08 2.79 -7.66
N ALA A 191 -7.06 2.27 -8.31
CA ALA A 191 -5.99 3.07 -8.88
C ALA A 191 -6.53 3.90 -10.06
N THR A 192 -5.88 5.04 -10.30
CA THR A 192 -6.13 5.87 -11.49
C THR A 192 -4.95 5.74 -12.44
N GLY A 193 -5.17 5.84 -13.74
CA GLY A 193 -4.11 5.72 -14.75
C GLY A 193 -4.06 4.35 -15.44
N PRO A 194 -2.92 3.96 -16.01
CA PRO A 194 -2.85 2.82 -16.91
C PRO A 194 -2.41 1.52 -16.19
N PRO A 195 -2.68 0.33 -16.76
CA PRO A 195 -2.50 -0.97 -16.09
C PRO A 195 -1.03 -1.37 -15.83
N GLU A 196 -0.06 -0.73 -16.49
CA GLU A 196 1.39 -0.95 -16.28
C GLU A 196 1.81 -0.68 -14.82
N GLN A 197 0.98 0.05 -14.07
CA GLN A 197 1.12 0.24 -12.63
C GLN A 197 1.35 -1.05 -11.86
N LEU A 198 0.66 -2.14 -12.23
CA LEU A 198 0.85 -3.44 -11.59
C LEU A 198 2.32 -3.86 -11.60
N LEU A 199 2.96 -3.82 -12.77
CA LEU A 199 4.36 -4.20 -12.91
C LEU A 199 5.31 -3.16 -12.30
N ILE A 200 5.00 -1.86 -12.43
CA ILE A 200 5.79 -0.79 -11.83
C ILE A 200 5.88 -0.97 -10.30
N HIS A 201 4.75 -1.20 -9.63
CA HIS A 201 4.73 -1.39 -8.19
C HIS A 201 5.42 -2.69 -7.78
N ALA A 202 5.26 -3.79 -8.54
CA ALA A 202 6.01 -5.02 -8.29
C ALA A 202 7.54 -4.81 -8.35
N LYS A 203 8.03 -4.07 -9.35
CA LYS A 203 9.45 -3.68 -9.48
C LYS A 203 9.91 -2.76 -8.36
N MET A 204 9.09 -1.78 -7.98
CA MET A 204 9.39 -0.89 -6.85
C MET A 204 9.48 -1.66 -5.52
N TYR A 205 8.74 -2.76 -5.35
CA TYR A 205 8.83 -3.61 -4.16
C TYR A 205 10.19 -4.31 -4.05
N GLU A 206 10.67 -4.87 -5.16
CA GLU A 206 12.01 -5.46 -5.22
C GLU A 206 13.08 -4.41 -4.92
N ILE A 207 12.99 -3.23 -5.53
CA ILE A 207 13.94 -2.13 -5.30
C ILE A 207 13.88 -1.65 -3.85
N ALA A 208 12.70 -1.64 -3.22
CA ALA A 208 12.59 -1.31 -1.80
C ALA A 208 13.36 -2.28 -0.91
N ASP A 209 13.36 -3.58 -1.26
CA ASP A 209 14.14 -4.60 -0.55
C ASP A 209 15.64 -4.50 -0.86
N LYS A 210 15.99 -4.47 -2.16
CA LYS A 210 17.37 -4.41 -2.68
C LYS A 210 18.14 -3.22 -2.10
N TYR A 211 17.49 -2.06 -2.02
CA TYR A 211 18.10 -0.82 -1.54
C TYR A 211 17.85 -0.55 -0.04
N ASP A 212 17.06 -1.40 0.62
CA ASP A 212 16.65 -1.28 2.02
C ASP A 212 16.08 0.11 2.33
N VAL A 213 14.99 0.42 1.64
CA VAL A 213 14.38 1.76 1.62
C VAL A 213 13.25 1.84 2.65
N VAL A 214 13.41 2.74 3.61
CA VAL A 214 12.48 2.89 4.72
C VAL A 214 11.10 3.33 4.23
N GLY A 215 10.06 2.57 4.58
CA GLY A 215 8.65 2.89 4.32
C GLY A 215 8.18 2.70 2.87
N LEU A 216 9.06 2.31 1.94
CA LEU A 216 8.68 2.18 0.53
C LEU A 216 7.81 0.93 0.29
N LYS A 217 8.11 -0.20 0.94
CA LYS A 217 7.32 -1.43 0.81
C LYS A 217 5.85 -1.21 1.16
N ASP A 218 5.56 -0.52 2.28
CA ASP A 218 4.17 -0.25 2.70
C ASP A 218 3.39 0.56 1.64
N LEU A 219 4.01 1.60 1.09
CA LEU A 219 3.40 2.41 0.04
C LEU A 219 3.20 1.62 -1.26
N VAL A 220 4.18 0.79 -1.63
CA VAL A 220 4.10 -0.09 -2.79
C VAL A 220 2.96 -1.10 -2.65
N LEU A 221 2.82 -1.74 -1.49
CA LEU A 221 1.75 -2.70 -1.23
C LEU A 221 0.37 -2.05 -1.34
N GLU A 222 0.19 -0.85 -0.78
CA GLU A 222 -1.06 -0.11 -0.92
C GLU A 222 -1.36 0.22 -2.39
N LYS A 223 -0.39 0.78 -3.13
CA LYS A 223 -0.57 1.10 -4.56
C LYS A 223 -0.84 -0.13 -5.43
N PHE A 224 -0.09 -1.21 -5.21
CA PHE A 224 -0.26 -2.47 -5.93
C PHE A 224 -1.65 -3.05 -5.67
N LYS A 225 -2.12 -3.04 -4.42
CA LYS A 225 -3.47 -3.47 -4.05
C LYS A 225 -4.55 -2.67 -4.78
N ARG A 226 -4.43 -1.34 -4.85
CA ARG A 226 -5.37 -0.48 -5.62
C ARG A 226 -5.32 -0.77 -7.12
N ALA A 227 -4.14 -1.06 -7.66
CA ALA A 227 -3.98 -1.45 -9.06
C ALA A 227 -4.65 -2.79 -9.34
N CYS A 228 -4.52 -3.79 -8.45
CA CYS A 228 -5.22 -5.08 -8.56
C CYS A 228 -6.74 -4.90 -8.62
N VAL A 229 -7.33 -4.05 -7.75
CA VAL A 229 -8.77 -3.76 -7.78
C VAL A 229 -9.23 -3.24 -9.15
N SER A 230 -8.38 -2.50 -9.86
CA SER A 230 -8.73 -1.83 -11.11
C SER A 230 -8.43 -2.68 -12.35
N PHE A 231 -7.40 -3.52 -12.27
CA PHE A 231 -6.78 -4.16 -13.44
C PHE A 231 -6.58 -5.67 -13.25
N TRP A 232 -7.31 -6.33 -12.34
CA TRP A 232 -7.19 -7.77 -12.06
C TRP A 232 -7.39 -8.64 -13.31
N ASP A 233 -8.29 -8.25 -14.23
CA ASP A 233 -8.59 -9.00 -15.46
C ASP A 233 -7.67 -8.63 -16.65
N HIS A 234 -6.73 -7.70 -16.46
CA HIS A 234 -5.84 -7.26 -17.53
C HIS A 234 -4.63 -8.22 -17.67
N ASP A 235 -4.13 -8.45 -18.88
CA ASP A 235 -3.04 -9.41 -19.15
C ASP A 235 -1.76 -9.12 -18.34
N ILE A 236 -1.48 -7.83 -18.10
CA ILE A 236 -0.35 -7.35 -17.27
C ILE A 236 -0.41 -7.90 -15.84
N PHE A 237 -1.59 -8.23 -15.30
CA PHE A 237 -1.71 -8.83 -13.97
C PHE A 237 -0.91 -10.12 -13.86
N SER A 238 -1.00 -11.01 -14.85
CA SER A 238 -0.23 -12.27 -14.85
C SER A 238 1.28 -12.03 -14.85
N ILE A 239 1.75 -11.03 -15.61
CA ILE A 239 3.16 -10.64 -15.70
C ILE A 239 3.64 -10.07 -14.36
N ALA A 240 2.87 -9.18 -13.74
CA ALA A 240 3.21 -8.60 -12.44
C ALA A 240 3.17 -9.63 -11.32
N ALA A 241 2.22 -10.57 -11.37
CA ALA A 241 2.12 -11.69 -10.43
C ALA A 241 3.31 -12.64 -10.55
N HIS A 242 3.71 -12.99 -11.78
CA HIS A 242 4.94 -13.76 -12.03
C HIS A 242 6.16 -13.05 -11.46
N TYR A 243 6.30 -11.75 -11.77
CA TYR A 243 7.38 -10.93 -11.23
C TYR A 243 7.44 -10.98 -9.71
N ALA A 244 6.32 -10.71 -9.04
CA ALA A 244 6.21 -10.72 -7.58
C ALA A 244 6.65 -12.05 -6.96
N PHE A 245 6.29 -13.19 -7.56
CA PHE A 245 6.67 -14.52 -7.06
C PHE A 245 8.11 -14.91 -7.43
N SER A 246 8.68 -14.33 -8.48
CA SER A 246 10.06 -14.60 -8.90
C SER A 246 11.10 -13.77 -8.15
N THR A 247 10.76 -12.56 -7.69
CA THR A 247 11.71 -11.62 -7.06
C THR A 247 11.59 -11.51 -5.54
N THR A 248 10.58 -12.14 -4.94
CA THR A 248 10.44 -12.20 -3.47
C THR A 248 10.74 -13.59 -2.95
N MET A 249 11.14 -13.72 -1.70
CA MET A 249 11.26 -15.03 -1.03
C MET A 249 9.90 -15.53 -0.53
N GLU A 250 9.74 -16.83 -0.27
CA GLU A 250 8.47 -17.42 0.18
C GLU A 250 7.95 -16.87 1.53
N ASN A 251 8.86 -16.41 2.40
CA ASN A 251 8.53 -15.79 3.67
C ASN A 251 8.15 -14.31 3.54
N ASP A 252 8.53 -13.64 2.44
CA ASP A 252 8.07 -12.29 2.12
C ASP A 252 6.68 -12.38 1.49
N LYS A 253 5.67 -12.31 2.37
CA LYS A 253 4.28 -12.47 1.99
C LYS A 253 3.65 -11.24 1.34
N GLY A 254 4.32 -10.08 1.30
CA GLY A 254 3.70 -8.79 0.94
C GLY A 254 2.93 -8.82 -0.38
N LEU A 255 3.63 -8.83 -1.52
CA LEU A 255 2.97 -8.90 -2.83
C LEU A 255 2.27 -10.24 -3.07
N ARG A 256 2.83 -11.33 -2.52
CA ARG A 256 2.32 -12.70 -2.70
C ARG A 256 0.90 -12.87 -2.16
N ASP A 257 0.63 -12.32 -0.97
CA ASP A 257 -0.70 -12.35 -0.35
C ASP A 257 -1.69 -11.49 -1.14
N ILE A 258 -1.27 -10.34 -1.69
CA ILE A 258 -2.14 -9.50 -2.52
C ILE A 258 -2.54 -10.23 -3.81
N VAL A 259 -1.57 -10.85 -4.50
CA VAL A 259 -1.85 -11.64 -5.72
C VAL A 259 -2.76 -12.82 -5.40
N SER A 260 -2.45 -13.58 -4.34
CA SER A 260 -3.25 -14.74 -3.91
C SER A 260 -4.68 -14.33 -3.54
N GLY A 261 -4.83 -13.22 -2.82
CA GLY A 261 -6.12 -12.63 -2.48
C GLY A 261 -6.90 -12.18 -3.71
N THR A 262 -6.24 -11.51 -4.66
CA THR A 262 -6.87 -11.05 -5.91
C THR A 262 -7.41 -12.24 -6.73
N ILE A 263 -6.63 -13.31 -6.89
CA ILE A 263 -7.09 -14.52 -7.60
C ILE A 263 -8.20 -15.23 -6.83
N SER A 264 -8.13 -15.27 -5.50
CA SER A 264 -9.20 -15.83 -4.67
C SER A 264 -10.51 -15.05 -4.81
N GLU A 265 -10.45 -13.72 -4.88
CA GLU A 265 -11.61 -12.87 -5.09
C GLU A 265 -12.19 -13.01 -6.51
N HIS A 266 -11.34 -13.30 -7.52
CA HIS A 266 -11.68 -13.43 -8.94
C HIS A 266 -11.32 -14.80 -9.49
N MET A 267 -12.00 -15.86 -9.02
CA MET A 267 -11.68 -17.25 -9.35
C MET A 267 -11.79 -17.59 -10.84
N GLU A 268 -12.49 -16.79 -11.64
CA GLU A 268 -12.52 -16.86 -13.10
C GLU A 268 -11.12 -16.77 -13.73
N LEU A 269 -10.17 -16.09 -13.08
CA LEU A 269 -8.79 -15.95 -13.55
C LEU A 269 -8.08 -17.30 -13.69
N ILE A 270 -8.46 -18.33 -12.93
CA ILE A 270 -7.84 -19.68 -12.99
C ILE A 270 -8.09 -20.35 -14.35
N GLN A 271 -9.04 -19.87 -15.14
CA GLN A 271 -9.28 -20.38 -16.50
C GLN A 271 -8.26 -19.85 -17.52
N LYS A 272 -7.56 -18.75 -17.21
CA LYS A 272 -6.52 -18.18 -18.09
C LYS A 272 -5.26 -19.04 -18.05
N ALA A 273 -4.69 -19.33 -19.22
CA ALA A 273 -3.53 -20.21 -19.35
C ALA A 273 -2.32 -19.66 -18.58
N GLU A 274 -2.14 -18.34 -18.59
CA GLU A 274 -1.06 -17.62 -17.93
C GLU A 274 -1.11 -17.79 -16.40
N ILE A 275 -2.32 -17.78 -15.83
CA ILE A 275 -2.53 -17.99 -14.39
C ILE A 275 -2.32 -19.46 -14.02
N GLN A 276 -2.74 -20.39 -14.88
CA GLN A 276 -2.45 -21.82 -14.67
C GLN A 276 -0.95 -22.09 -14.66
N THR A 277 -0.21 -21.54 -15.62
CA THR A 277 1.26 -21.63 -15.64
C THR A 277 1.85 -21.08 -14.36
N LEU A 278 1.43 -19.89 -13.93
CA LEU A 278 1.88 -19.27 -12.68
C LEU A 278 1.65 -20.18 -11.45
N MET A 279 0.46 -20.79 -11.34
CA MET A 279 0.11 -21.68 -10.23
C MET A 279 0.94 -22.97 -10.24
N THR A 280 1.29 -23.49 -11.43
CA THR A 280 2.15 -24.68 -11.54
C THR A 280 3.62 -24.40 -11.28
N GLU A 281 4.10 -23.19 -11.62
CA GLU A 281 5.48 -22.77 -11.35
C GLU A 281 5.68 -22.49 -9.86
N PHE A 282 4.72 -21.78 -9.25
CA PHE A 282 4.77 -21.40 -7.84
C PHE A 282 3.72 -22.16 -7.04
N ASN A 283 4.02 -23.39 -6.64
CA ASN A 283 3.12 -24.24 -5.85
C ASN A 283 2.56 -23.55 -4.58
N GLY A 284 3.36 -22.65 -3.97
CA GLY A 284 2.93 -21.84 -2.83
C GLY A 284 1.73 -20.93 -3.13
N LEU A 285 1.59 -20.45 -4.37
CA LEU A 285 0.41 -19.69 -4.82
C LEU A 285 -0.85 -20.57 -4.82
N ALA A 286 -0.77 -21.75 -5.42
CA ALA A 286 -1.90 -22.68 -5.48
C ALA A 286 -2.34 -23.12 -4.08
N LEU A 287 -1.39 -23.43 -3.20
CA LEU A 287 -1.67 -23.75 -1.80
C LEU A 287 -2.28 -22.55 -1.06
N GLY A 288 -1.75 -21.33 -1.27
CA GLY A 288 -2.27 -20.10 -0.67
C GLY A 288 -3.73 -19.85 -1.02
N ILE A 289 -4.08 -19.94 -2.31
CA ILE A 289 -5.47 -19.78 -2.78
C ILE A 289 -6.36 -20.86 -2.18
N LEU A 290 -5.93 -22.12 -2.16
CA LEU A 290 -6.71 -23.22 -1.59
C LEU A 290 -6.98 -23.00 -0.09
N LEU A 291 -5.99 -22.52 0.67
CA LEU A 291 -6.16 -22.22 2.09
C LEU A 291 -7.13 -21.06 2.34
N ILE A 292 -7.08 -20.01 1.51
CA ILE A 292 -8.05 -18.89 1.58
C ILE A 292 -9.47 -19.42 1.34
N LYS A 293 -9.68 -20.21 0.28
CA LYS A 293 -10.99 -20.81 -0.02
C LYS A 293 -11.44 -21.81 1.05
N ALA A 294 -10.53 -22.58 1.63
CA ALA A 294 -10.85 -23.49 2.71
C ALA A 294 -11.34 -22.75 3.97
N ASP A 295 -10.81 -21.56 4.29
CA ASP A 295 -11.31 -20.71 5.38
C ASP A 295 -12.67 -20.09 5.02
N GLU A 296 -12.83 -19.54 3.81
CA GLU A 296 -14.09 -18.94 3.33
C GLU A 296 -15.26 -19.93 3.34
N HIS A 297 -15.02 -21.19 2.98
CA HIS A 297 -16.03 -22.26 2.95
C HIS A 297 -16.11 -23.06 4.25
N GLY A 298 -15.30 -22.73 5.27
CA GLY A 298 -15.31 -23.41 6.57
C GLY A 298 -14.85 -24.87 6.54
N TRP A 299 -13.99 -25.24 5.58
CA TRP A 299 -13.38 -26.58 5.50
C TRP A 299 -12.33 -26.79 6.59
N VAL A 300 -11.71 -25.72 7.07
CA VAL A 300 -10.77 -25.74 8.19
C VAL A 300 -11.55 -25.52 9.49
N LYS A 301 -11.71 -26.58 10.31
CA LYS A 301 -12.21 -26.43 11.68
C LYS A 301 -11.06 -25.90 12.54
N LYS A 302 -11.25 -24.71 13.13
CA LYS A 302 -10.38 -24.16 14.18
C LYS A 302 -10.55 -24.91 15.49
#